data_AF-A0A1F9DJU0-F1
#
_entry.id   AF-A0A1F9DJU0-F1
#
_cell.length_a   1.000
_cell.length_b   1.000
_cell.length_c   1.000
_cell.angle_alpha   90.00
_cell.angle_beta   90.00
_cell.angle_gamma   90.00
#
_symmetry.space_group_name_H-M   'P 1'
#
loop_
_entity.id
_entity.type
_entity.pdbx_description
1 polymer ?
#
loop_
_entity_poly.entity_id
_entity_poly.type
_entity_poly.pdbx_seq_one_letter_code
_entity_poly.pdbx_strand_id
1 'polypeptide(L)'
;MARLVEEHFRERFFALQVTEQEIIEGMLIANRHGHVVCTQGGESVAGLKKGVEMGLVGAHHKVVVDSTSHQLKFAGFQQMYFEDSFPPGYDIKPREELKNKPIALEASAKAIAGRLGLKKKK
;
A
#
# COMPACT_ATOMS: atom_id res chain seq x y z
N MET A 1 -16.52 18.08 -1.57
CA MET A 1 -15.51 18.47 -0.56
C MET A 1 -14.44 19.40 -1.11
N ALA A 2 -13.74 19.05 -2.20
CA ALA A 2 -12.65 19.88 -2.74
C ALA A 2 -13.04 21.34 -3.02
N ARG A 3 -14.22 21.57 -3.62
CA ARG A 3 -14.74 22.93 -3.88
C ARG A 3 -14.93 23.77 -2.62
N LEU A 4 -15.53 23.20 -1.57
CA LEU A 4 -15.72 23.86 -0.28
C LEU A 4 -14.36 24.28 0.32
N VAL A 5 -13.36 23.42 0.21
CA VAL A 5 -12.02 23.68 0.71
C VAL A 5 -11.34 24.80 -0.06
N GLU A 6 -11.38 24.76 -1.39
CA GLU A 6 -10.76 25.78 -2.22
C GLU A 6 -11.41 27.16 -2.00
N GLU A 7 -12.74 27.21 -1.93
CA GLU A 7 -13.49 28.46 -1.80
C GLU A 7 -13.39 29.07 -0.39
N HIS A 8 -13.17 28.28 0.67
CA HIS A 8 -13.30 28.77 2.05
C HIS A 8 -12.18 28.40 3.03
N PHE A 9 -11.34 27.40 2.74
CA PHE A 9 -10.41 26.83 3.75
C PHE A 9 -8.98 26.56 3.25
N ARG A 10 -8.63 26.96 2.02
CA ARG A 10 -7.37 26.59 1.36
C ARG A 10 -6.09 26.99 2.11
N GLU A 11 -6.17 27.94 3.04
CA GLU A 11 -5.03 28.36 3.86
C GLU A 11 -4.70 27.38 5.00
N ARG A 12 -5.64 26.51 5.39
CA ARG A 12 -5.50 25.61 6.55
C ARG A 12 -5.79 24.15 6.26
N PHE A 13 -6.50 23.88 5.17
CA PHE A 13 -6.94 22.55 4.83
C PHE A 13 -6.76 22.28 3.34
N PHE A 14 -6.31 21.08 3.02
CA PHE A 14 -6.17 20.60 1.65
C PHE A 14 -7.02 19.33 1.49
N ALA A 15 -7.80 19.28 0.41
CA ALA A 15 -8.52 18.07 0.02
C ALA A 15 -7.82 17.46 -1.19
N LEU A 16 -7.30 16.25 -1.03
CA LEU A 16 -6.67 15.48 -2.08
C LEU A 16 -7.56 14.31 -2.47
N GLN A 17 -7.55 13.94 -3.75
CA GLN A 17 -8.19 12.73 -4.25
C GLN A 17 -7.13 11.72 -4.65
N VAL A 18 -7.36 10.46 -4.30
CA VAL A 18 -6.57 9.30 -4.72
C VAL A 18 -7.50 8.27 -5.35
N THR A 19 -6.95 7.47 -6.24
CA THR A 19 -7.65 6.39 -6.95
C THR A 19 -7.66 5.11 -6.12
N GLU A 20 -8.56 4.18 -6.44
CA GLU A 20 -8.57 2.83 -5.83
C GLU A 20 -7.22 2.11 -5.98
N GLN A 21 -6.55 2.31 -7.12
CA GLN A 21 -5.18 1.84 -7.36
C GLN A 21 -4.19 2.42 -6.35
N GLU A 22 -4.18 3.75 -6.16
CA GLU A 22 -3.29 4.42 -5.22
C GLU A 22 -3.56 3.98 -3.77
N ILE A 23 -4.82 3.75 -3.41
CA ILE A 23 -5.24 3.28 -2.08
C ILE A 23 -4.65 1.90 -1.78
N ILE A 24 -4.90 0.91 -2.66
CA ILE A 24 -4.42 -0.45 -2.41
C ILE A 24 -2.89 -0.54 -2.46
N GLU A 25 -2.25 0.21 -3.36
CA GLU A 25 -0.78 0.22 -3.43
C GLU A 25 -0.14 0.96 -2.27
N GLY A 26 -0.74 2.05 -1.79
CA GLY A 26 -0.31 2.73 -0.57
C GLY A 26 -0.29 1.78 0.63
N MET A 27 -1.34 0.96 0.78
CA MET A 27 -1.42 -0.09 1.78
C MET A 27 -0.31 -1.14 1.61
N LEU A 28 -0.14 -1.69 0.40
CA LEU A 28 0.86 -2.73 0.11
C LEU A 28 2.30 -2.24 0.34
N ILE A 29 2.61 -1.02 -0.11
CA ILE A 29 3.93 -0.41 0.04
C ILE A 29 4.22 -0.13 1.52
N ALA A 30 3.27 0.44 2.27
CA ALA A 30 3.43 0.64 3.70
C ALA A 30 3.68 -0.70 4.42
N ASN A 31 2.90 -1.73 4.11
CA ASN A 31 3.05 -3.05 4.74
C ASN A 31 4.38 -3.72 4.38
N ARG A 32 4.92 -3.49 3.18
CA ARG A 32 6.26 -3.97 2.78
C ARG A 32 7.39 -3.35 3.59
N HIS A 33 7.16 -2.19 4.21
CA HIS A 33 8.10 -1.53 5.12
C HIS A 33 7.88 -1.91 6.60
N GLY A 34 7.06 -2.93 6.89
CA GLY A 34 6.84 -3.43 8.25
C GLY A 34 5.65 -2.81 8.98
N HIS A 35 4.83 -2.00 8.30
CA HIS A 35 3.56 -1.54 8.84
C HIS A 35 2.45 -2.59 8.68
N VAL A 36 1.31 -2.36 9.33
CA VAL A 36 0.09 -3.17 9.19
C VAL A 36 -1.11 -2.22 9.11
N VAL A 37 -1.31 -1.62 7.93
CA VAL A 37 -2.38 -0.65 7.68
C VAL A 37 -3.52 -1.27 6.87
N CYS A 38 -4.73 -0.74 7.07
CA CYS A 38 -5.91 -1.08 6.28
C CYS A 38 -5.94 -0.32 4.94
N THR A 39 -6.98 -0.54 4.12
CA THR A 39 -7.18 0.22 2.87
C THR A 39 -7.31 1.72 3.14
N GLN A 40 -8.05 2.15 4.17
CA GLN A 40 -8.13 3.58 4.56
C GLN A 40 -6.78 4.12 5.09
N GLY A 41 -5.97 3.27 5.71
CA GLY A 41 -4.58 3.62 6.04
C GLY A 41 -3.73 3.79 4.78
N GLY A 42 -3.94 2.94 3.77
CA GLY A 42 -3.37 3.09 2.43
C GLY A 42 -3.78 4.38 1.74
N GLU A 43 -5.05 4.78 1.85
CA GLU A 43 -5.57 6.07 1.37
C GLU A 43 -4.83 7.24 2.02
N SER A 44 -4.65 7.23 3.35
CA SER A 44 -3.91 8.27 4.07
C SER A 44 -2.43 8.34 3.64
N VAL A 45 -1.79 7.19 3.43
CA VAL A 45 -0.40 7.12 2.92
C VAL A 45 -0.30 7.64 1.49
N ALA A 46 -1.26 7.28 0.62
CA ALA A 46 -1.32 7.77 -0.76
C ALA A 46 -1.57 9.29 -0.81
N GLY A 47 -2.48 9.79 0.02
CA GLY A 47 -2.75 11.22 0.19
C GLY A 47 -1.51 11.99 0.66
N LEU A 48 -0.77 11.45 1.64
CA LEU A 48 0.50 12.02 2.09
C LEU A 48 1.54 12.04 0.96
N LYS A 49 1.72 10.93 0.22
CA LYS A 49 2.63 10.86 -0.92
C LYS A 49 2.34 11.97 -1.93
N LYS A 50 1.07 12.12 -2.31
CA LYS A 50 0.62 13.17 -3.24
C LYS A 50 0.83 14.58 -2.68
N GLY A 51 0.57 14.78 -1.38
CA GLY A 51 0.84 16.05 -0.70
C GLY A 51 2.33 16.43 -0.70
N VAL A 52 3.23 15.45 -0.56
CA VAL A 52 4.68 15.66 -0.70
C VAL A 52 5.05 15.99 -2.15
N GLU A 53 4.53 15.24 -3.13
CA GLU A 53 4.78 15.49 -4.57
C GLU A 53 4.30 16.88 -5.03
N MET A 54 3.20 17.37 -4.45
CA MET A 54 2.65 18.71 -4.71
C MET A 54 3.34 19.82 -3.91
N GLY A 55 4.32 19.50 -3.05
CA GLY A 55 4.99 20.48 -2.18
C GLY A 55 4.14 21.03 -1.04
N LEU A 56 2.97 20.44 -0.77
CA LEU A 56 2.10 20.81 0.36
C LEU A 56 2.68 20.35 1.70
N VAL A 57 3.46 19.27 1.67
CA VAL A 57 4.12 18.70 2.86
C VAL A 57 5.63 18.66 2.61
N GLY A 58 6.39 19.41 3.40
CA GLY A 58 7.86 19.43 3.32
C GLY A 58 8.51 18.24 4.04
N ALA A 59 9.71 17.85 3.61
CA ALA A 59 10.46 16.72 4.17
C ALA A 59 10.81 16.85 5.67
N HIS A 60 10.78 18.07 6.21
CA HIS A 60 11.05 18.37 7.61
C HIS A 60 9.78 18.32 8.49
N HIS A 61 8.60 18.18 7.89
CA HIS A 61 7.35 18.07 8.64
C HIS A 61 7.26 16.70 9.33
N LYS A 62 6.82 16.73 10.59
CA LYS A 62 6.33 15.52 11.26
C LYS A 62 4.86 15.36 10.88
N VAL A 63 4.52 14.20 10.35
CA VAL A 63 3.18 13.88 9.87
C VAL A 63 2.64 12.67 10.61
N VAL A 64 1.33 12.65 10.79
CA VAL A 64 0.60 11.49 11.32
C VAL A 64 -0.43 11.11 10.26
N VAL A 65 -0.45 9.84 9.90
CA VAL A 65 -1.47 9.25 9.02
C VAL A 65 -2.34 8.32 9.85
N ASP A 66 -3.65 8.32 9.58
CA ASP A 66 -4.62 7.56 10.38
C ASP A 66 -5.02 6.26 9.66
N SER A 67 -4.82 5.13 10.34
CA SER A 67 -5.34 3.83 9.92
C SER A 67 -6.50 3.47 10.83
N THR A 68 -7.70 3.88 10.42
CA THR A 68 -8.91 3.87 11.26
C THR A 68 -9.40 2.48 11.68
N SER A 69 -8.87 1.42 11.08
CA SER A 69 -9.21 0.04 11.42
C SER A 69 -8.01 -0.90 11.23
N HIS A 70 -8.13 -2.08 11.82
CA HIS A 70 -7.15 -3.15 11.68
C HIS A 70 -7.21 -3.80 10.28
N GLN A 71 -6.05 -4.10 9.69
CA GLN A 71 -5.90 -4.71 8.36
C GLN A 71 -6.64 -6.05 8.19
N LEU A 72 -6.83 -6.82 9.27
CA LEU A 72 -7.52 -8.11 9.21
C LEU A 72 -8.94 -8.03 8.65
N LYS A 73 -9.63 -6.88 8.78
CA LYS A 73 -10.95 -6.68 8.17
C LYS A 73 -10.90 -6.61 6.63
N PHE A 74 -9.71 -6.35 6.06
CA PHE A 74 -9.50 -6.05 4.65
C PHE A 74 -8.47 -6.98 3.99
N ALA A 75 -8.05 -8.05 4.67
CA ALA A 75 -7.06 -9.00 4.14
C ALA A 75 -7.45 -9.59 2.77
N GLY A 76 -8.75 -9.72 2.49
CA GLY A 76 -9.26 -10.16 1.19
C GLY A 76 -8.86 -9.26 0.02
N PHE A 77 -8.76 -7.93 0.22
CA PHE A 77 -8.30 -7.01 -0.83
C PHE A 77 -6.85 -7.24 -1.22
N GLN A 78 -5.99 -7.51 -0.23
CA GLN A 78 -4.60 -7.88 -0.48
C GLN A 78 -4.50 -9.22 -1.22
N GLN A 79 -5.33 -10.19 -0.83
CA GLN A 79 -5.39 -11.49 -1.51
C GLN A 79 -5.81 -11.32 -2.97
N MET A 80 -6.87 -10.56 -3.24
CA MET A 80 -7.32 -10.26 -4.61
C MET A 80 -6.25 -9.57 -5.45
N TYR A 81 -5.47 -8.66 -4.86
CA TYR A 81 -4.34 -8.01 -5.54
C TYR A 81 -3.28 -9.03 -5.93
N PHE A 82 -2.93 -9.92 -5.00
CA PHE A 82 -1.96 -10.96 -5.29
C PHE A 82 -2.51 -11.89 -6.37
N GLU A 83 -3.72 -12.39 -6.23
CA GLU A 83 -4.33 -13.41 -7.11
C GLU A 83 -4.85 -12.91 -8.46
N ASP A 84 -4.72 -11.62 -8.77
CA ASP A 84 -5.28 -11.02 -10.00
C ASP A 84 -6.80 -11.19 -10.12
N SER A 85 -7.50 -11.15 -8.99
CA SER A 85 -8.92 -11.50 -8.92
C SER A 85 -9.83 -10.32 -8.60
N PHE A 86 -9.35 -9.09 -8.78
CA PHE A 86 -10.18 -7.89 -8.60
C PHE A 86 -11.30 -7.84 -9.65
N PRO A 87 -12.56 -7.61 -9.24
CA PRO A 87 -13.64 -7.36 -10.18
C PRO A 87 -13.38 -6.10 -11.01
N PRO A 88 -13.81 -6.04 -12.30
CA PRO A 88 -13.57 -4.88 -13.16
C PRO A 88 -14.09 -3.55 -12.61
N GLY A 89 -15.12 -3.57 -11.75
CA GLY A 89 -15.70 -2.35 -11.15
C GLY A 89 -14.80 -1.61 -10.16
N TYR A 90 -13.68 -2.20 -9.72
CA TYR A 90 -12.73 -1.54 -8.82
C TYR A 90 -11.68 -0.69 -9.55
N ASP A 91 -11.51 -0.85 -10.86
CA ASP A 91 -10.46 -0.19 -11.65
C ASP A 91 -9.02 -0.38 -11.08
N ILE A 92 -8.77 -1.54 -10.47
CA ILE A 92 -7.47 -1.94 -9.95
C ILE A 92 -6.80 -2.90 -10.93
N LYS A 93 -5.57 -2.59 -11.33
CA LYS A 93 -4.67 -3.41 -12.16
C LYS A 93 -3.44 -3.79 -11.33
N PRO A 94 -3.37 -5.02 -10.79
CA PRO A 94 -2.24 -5.45 -9.98
C PRO A 94 -0.90 -5.37 -10.72
N ARG A 95 0.14 -4.89 -10.02
CA ARG A 95 1.52 -4.82 -10.50
C ARG A 95 2.34 -5.98 -9.95
N GLU A 96 3.07 -6.67 -10.81
CA GLU A 96 3.86 -7.85 -10.44
C GLU A 96 4.86 -7.56 -9.31
N GLU A 97 5.52 -6.41 -9.32
CA GLU A 97 6.52 -6.02 -8.33
C GLU A 97 5.97 -5.85 -6.90
N LEU A 98 4.66 -5.64 -6.77
CA LEU A 98 3.97 -5.51 -5.48
C LEU A 98 3.35 -6.83 -5.01
N LYS A 99 3.30 -7.87 -5.84
CA LYS A 99 2.81 -9.19 -5.44
C LYS A 99 3.83 -9.91 -4.59
N ASN A 100 3.36 -10.51 -3.50
CA ASN A 100 4.17 -11.34 -2.62
C ASN A 100 3.49 -12.71 -2.40
N LYS A 101 3.34 -13.47 -3.47
CA LYS A 101 2.76 -14.83 -3.41
C LYS A 101 3.75 -15.79 -2.77
N PRO A 102 3.28 -16.72 -1.92
CA PRO A 102 4.07 -17.87 -1.51
C PRO A 102 4.56 -18.66 -2.72
N ILE A 103 5.72 -19.28 -2.58
CA ILE A 103 6.32 -20.09 -3.65
C ILE A 103 6.31 -21.54 -3.18
N ALA A 104 5.62 -22.39 -3.93
CA ALA A 104 5.64 -23.83 -3.71
C ALA A 104 7.04 -24.38 -4.03
N LEU A 105 7.58 -25.18 -3.12
CA LEU A 105 8.87 -25.84 -3.26
C LEU A 105 8.72 -27.32 -2.88
N GLU A 106 9.61 -28.16 -3.41
CA GLU A 106 9.76 -29.53 -2.96
C GLU A 106 10.07 -29.56 -1.45
N ALA A 107 9.54 -30.55 -0.73
CA ALA A 107 9.80 -30.80 0.69
C ALA A 107 11.23 -31.32 0.93
N SER A 108 12.23 -30.54 0.52
CA SER A 108 13.64 -30.91 0.48
C SER A 108 14.50 -29.75 0.98
N ALA A 109 15.33 -30.03 1.99
CA ALA A 109 16.30 -29.06 2.51
C ALA A 109 17.25 -28.55 1.41
N LYS A 110 17.58 -29.41 0.42
CA LYS A 110 18.41 -29.03 -0.72
C LYS A 110 17.69 -28.04 -1.65
N ALA A 111 16.41 -28.27 -1.95
CA ALA A 111 15.62 -27.39 -2.80
C ALA A 111 15.44 -26.01 -2.16
N ILE A 112 15.12 -25.98 -0.86
CA ILE A 112 14.98 -24.73 -0.08
C ILE A 112 16.31 -23.98 -0.02
N ALA A 113 17.42 -24.66 0.32
CA ALA A 113 18.74 -24.04 0.38
C ALA A 113 19.18 -23.47 -0.97
N GLY A 114 18.91 -24.20 -2.07
CA GLY A 114 19.17 -23.74 -3.43
C GLY A 114 18.37 -22.48 -3.76
N ARG A 115 17.08 -22.43 -3.40
CA ARG A 115 16.22 -21.27 -3.65
C ARG A 115 16.64 -20.03 -2.83
N LEU A 116 17.08 -20.24 -1.61
CA LEU A 116 17.57 -19.18 -0.71
C LEU A 116 19.02 -18.77 -1.00
N GLY A 117 19.72 -19.44 -1.91
CA GLY A 117 21.14 -19.17 -2.20
C GLY A 117 22.09 -19.51 -1.04
N LEU A 118 21.67 -20.41 -0.15
CA LEU A 118 22.46 -20.79 1.03
C LEU A 118 23.62 -21.71 0.64
N LYS A 119 24.82 -21.42 1.14
CA LYS A 119 26.00 -22.27 0.97
C LYS A 119 26.14 -23.21 2.17
N LYS A 120 26.55 -24.46 1.93
CA LYS A 120 26.92 -25.37 3.03
C LYS A 120 28.08 -24.76 3.81
N LYS A 121 27.99 -24.82 5.14
CA LYS A 121 29.13 -24.52 6.01
C LYS A 121 30.26 -25.50 5.65
N LYS A 122 31.46 -24.95 5.45
CA LYS A 122 32.68 -25.75 5.25
C LYS A 122 33.01 -26.52 6.51
#